data_AF-A0A151JM43-F1
#
_entry.id   AF-A0A151JM43-F1
#
_cell.length_a   1.000
_cell.length_b   1.000
_cell.length_c   1.000
_cell.angle_alpha   90.00
_cell.angle_beta   90.00
_cell.angle_gamma   90.00
#
_symmetry.space_group_name_H-M   'P 1'
#
loop_
_entity.id
_entity.type
_entity.pdbx_description
1 polymer ?
#
loop_
_entity_poly.entity_id
_entity_poly.type
_entity_poly.pdbx_seq_one_letter_code
_entity_poly.pdbx_strand_id
1 'polypeptide(L)'
;MKPVTGAETVTSEDKVRKSLHELQPSAIDKETLVGADRTIKSTKSKKNIPTKKKKNASKNQVKVTTNNKAVQTVKEEKGEIDAEDLTCTDLAGPSENYWQVLAEKRRLALKDTLEENKELAKRNEKLEEESRIYKLMLDEARALIEVLQDMMGDDRNDINNSLEDSVL
;
A
#
# COMPACT_ATOMS: atom_id res chain seq x y z
N MET A 1 15.47 -47.28 40.40
CA MET A 1 14.50 -46.49 39.61
C MET A 1 13.11 -46.79 40.15
N LYS A 2 12.42 -45.79 40.70
CA LYS A 2 11.01 -45.91 41.14
C LYS A 2 10.11 -45.27 40.07
N PRO A 3 8.89 -45.78 39.86
CA PRO A 3 8.02 -45.35 38.78
C PRO A 3 7.20 -44.11 39.15
N VAL A 4 6.82 -43.38 38.10
CA VAL A 4 5.86 -42.27 38.07
C VAL A 4 4.43 -42.83 38.12
N THR A 5 3.56 -42.21 38.92
CA THR A 5 2.10 -42.06 38.72
C THR A 5 1.56 -41.38 39.98
N GLY A 6 0.77 -40.32 39.97
CA GLY A 6 0.13 -39.53 38.93
C GLY A 6 -0.82 -38.56 39.63
N ALA A 7 -1.27 -37.53 38.92
CA ALA A 7 -2.55 -36.84 39.05
C ALA A 7 -2.39 -35.42 38.52
N GLU A 8 -2.72 -35.26 37.24
CA GLU A 8 -3.13 -33.97 36.69
C GLU A 8 -4.39 -33.51 37.43
N THR A 9 -4.30 -32.38 38.13
CA THR A 9 -5.45 -31.50 38.29
C THR A 9 -5.33 -30.42 37.24
N VAL A 10 -6.14 -30.57 36.19
CA VAL A 10 -6.45 -29.52 35.23
C VAL A 10 -7.18 -28.40 35.99
N THR A 11 -6.45 -27.39 36.43
CA THR A 11 -7.01 -26.06 36.63
C THR A 11 -6.77 -25.30 35.34
N SER A 12 -7.84 -24.95 34.65
CA SER A 12 -7.80 -23.97 33.58
C SER A 12 -7.14 -22.70 34.10
N GLU A 13 -5.86 -22.50 33.77
CA GLU A 13 -5.25 -21.21 33.99
C GLU A 13 -6.01 -20.23 33.11
N ASP A 14 -6.91 -19.46 33.74
CA ASP A 14 -7.36 -18.20 33.21
C ASP A 14 -6.10 -17.48 32.75
N LYS A 15 -5.91 -17.40 31.43
CA LYS A 15 -4.79 -16.69 30.83
C LYS A 15 -5.01 -15.20 31.05
N VAL A 16 -4.88 -14.76 32.29
CA VAL A 16 -4.81 -13.36 32.65
C VAL A 16 -3.59 -12.83 31.88
N ARG A 17 -3.85 -11.92 30.94
CA ARG A 17 -2.79 -11.27 30.18
C ARG A 17 -1.85 -10.59 31.16
N LYS A 18 -0.64 -11.13 31.28
CA LYS A 18 0.43 -10.51 32.06
C LYS A 18 0.81 -9.18 31.41
N SER A 19 1.10 -8.18 32.23
CA SER A 19 1.51 -6.87 31.71
C SER A 19 2.91 -7.00 31.07
N LEU A 20 3.18 -6.21 30.04
CA LEU A 20 4.49 -6.24 29.36
C LEU A 20 5.66 -5.96 30.33
N HIS A 21 5.39 -5.23 31.42
CA HIS A 21 6.38 -4.95 32.47
C HIS A 21 6.84 -6.21 33.22
N GLU A 22 5.95 -7.20 33.41
CA GLU A 22 6.34 -8.48 34.02
C GLU A 22 7.15 -9.36 33.08
N LEU A 23 6.91 -9.25 31.77
CA LEU A 23 7.64 -10.01 30.75
C LEU A 23 8.97 -9.35 30.38
N GLN A 24 9.07 -8.03 30.54
CA GLN A 24 10.23 -7.23 30.20
C GLN A 24 10.53 -6.20 31.31
N PRO A 25 11.24 -6.61 32.38
CA PRO A 25 11.61 -5.72 33.48
C PRO A 25 12.48 -4.53 33.05
N SER A 26 13.21 -4.66 31.94
CA SER A 26 13.99 -3.57 31.34
C SER A 26 13.13 -2.51 30.65
N ALA A 27 11.85 -2.80 30.34
CA ALA A 27 10.93 -1.84 29.72
C ALA A 27 10.34 -0.82 30.73
N ILE A 28 10.87 -0.78 31.96
CA ILE A 28 10.58 0.28 32.95
C ILE A 28 11.25 1.59 32.53
N ASP A 29 12.40 1.48 31.86
CA ASP A 29 13.15 2.64 31.43
C ASP A 29 12.44 3.36 30.26
N LYS A 30 12.12 4.63 30.50
CA LYS A 30 11.38 5.48 29.54
C LYS A 30 12.31 6.34 28.70
N GLU A 31 13.61 6.37 29.00
CA GLU A 31 14.56 7.22 28.29
C GLU A 31 14.97 6.66 26.93
N THR A 32 14.66 5.38 26.69
CA THR A 32 14.92 4.65 25.43
C THR A 32 13.65 4.31 24.61
N LEU A 33 12.48 4.79 25.03
CA LEU A 33 11.21 4.57 24.31
C LEU A 33 11.09 5.48 23.08
N VAL A 34 11.51 4.98 21.92
CA VAL A 34 11.25 5.63 20.63
C VAL A 34 9.73 5.69 20.38
N GLY A 35 9.14 6.89 20.39
CA GLY A 35 7.74 7.13 19.98
C GLY A 35 6.77 7.63 21.06
N ALA A 36 7.23 7.97 22.27
CA ALA A 36 6.39 8.46 23.36
C ALA A 36 5.61 9.77 23.05
N ASP A 37 6.04 10.56 22.06
CA ASP A 37 5.44 11.87 21.76
C ASP A 37 4.23 11.82 20.81
N ARG A 38 3.82 10.64 20.32
CA ARG A 38 2.61 10.52 19.47
C ARG A 38 1.36 10.27 20.29
N THR A 39 0.92 11.28 21.04
CA THR A 39 -0.43 11.29 21.63
C THR A 39 -1.48 11.60 20.54
N ILE A 40 -2.04 10.57 19.90
CA ILE A 40 -3.23 10.73 19.05
C ILE A 40 -4.45 10.81 19.97
N LYS A 41 -4.81 12.03 20.39
CA LYS A 41 -6.03 12.31 21.14
C LYS A 41 -7.26 12.17 20.22
N SER A 42 -7.73 10.95 20.02
CA SER A 42 -9.05 10.69 19.41
C SER A 42 -10.13 10.92 20.47
N THR A 43 -10.72 12.12 20.47
CA THR A 43 -11.94 12.38 21.23
C THR A 43 -13.12 12.42 20.27
N LYS A 44 -13.96 11.39 20.38
CA LYS A 44 -15.28 11.31 19.77
C LYS A 44 -16.19 12.35 20.43
N SER A 45 -16.83 13.21 19.63
CA SER A 45 -18.04 13.92 20.06
C SER A 45 -19.02 14.04 18.90
N LYS A 46 -20.06 13.18 18.93
CA LYS A 46 -21.30 13.35 18.17
C LYS A 46 -22.27 14.23 18.99
N LYS A 47 -22.83 15.29 18.39
CA LYS A 47 -24.25 15.71 18.54
C LYS A 47 -24.59 16.95 17.68
N ASN A 48 -25.30 16.68 16.58
CA ASN A 48 -26.52 17.30 16.02
C ASN A 48 -26.75 18.84 15.97
N ILE A 49 -26.74 19.41 14.74
CA ILE A 49 -27.80 20.20 13.98
C ILE A 49 -28.33 21.54 14.60
N PRO A 50 -28.75 22.62 13.87
CA PRO A 50 -28.96 22.88 12.43
C PRO A 50 -28.38 24.20 11.84
N THR A 51 -28.54 24.32 10.52
CA THR A 51 -28.39 25.45 9.58
C THR A 51 -29.20 26.72 9.90
N LYS A 52 -28.60 27.92 9.69
CA LYS A 52 -29.14 29.03 8.84
C LYS A 52 -28.26 30.31 8.83
N LYS A 53 -27.84 30.67 7.60
CA LYS A 53 -27.69 32.00 6.95
C LYS A 53 -27.06 33.20 7.68
N LYS A 54 -25.97 33.66 7.04
CA LYS A 54 -25.52 35.05 6.73
C LYS A 54 -25.56 36.12 7.83
N LYS A 55 -24.39 36.66 8.17
CA LYS A 55 -24.11 38.11 8.13
C LYS A 55 -22.61 38.40 8.15
N ASN A 56 -22.23 39.40 7.38
CA ASN A 56 -20.89 39.85 7.09
C ASN A 56 -20.13 40.28 8.36
N ALA A 57 -18.85 39.92 8.44
CA ALA A 57 -17.87 40.67 9.22
C ALA A 57 -16.47 40.41 8.65
N SER A 58 -15.87 41.46 8.10
CA SER A 58 -14.49 41.54 7.66
C SER A 58 -13.54 41.15 8.80
N LYS A 59 -12.67 40.15 8.58
CA LYS A 59 -11.47 39.94 9.38
C LYS A 59 -10.30 39.52 8.49
N ASN A 60 -9.46 40.51 8.19
CA ASN A 60 -8.02 40.46 7.98
C ASN A 60 -7.46 39.12 7.48
N GLN A 61 -7.43 38.94 6.16
CA GLN A 61 -6.46 38.03 5.57
C GLN A 61 -5.08 38.66 5.76
N VAL A 62 -4.31 38.15 6.72
CA VAL A 62 -2.87 38.37 6.76
C VAL A 62 -2.32 37.76 5.49
N LYS A 63 -2.00 38.61 4.51
CA LYS A 63 -1.29 38.22 3.31
C LYS A 63 0.11 37.80 3.75
N VAL A 64 0.30 36.50 4.00
CA VAL A 64 1.62 35.92 4.21
C VAL A 64 2.33 36.01 2.87
N THR A 65 3.09 37.09 2.68
CA THR A 65 4.08 37.18 1.62
C THR A 65 5.21 36.22 1.99
N THR A 66 5.16 35.01 1.44
CA THR A 66 6.32 34.13 1.42
C THR A 66 7.37 34.76 0.51
N ASN A 67 8.33 35.47 1.10
CA ASN A 67 9.51 35.92 0.39
C ASN A 67 10.32 34.67 0.05
N ASN A 68 10.15 34.16 -1.18
CA ASN A 68 11.03 33.14 -1.72
C ASN A 68 12.40 33.79 -1.96
N LYS A 69 13.26 33.76 -0.94
CA LYS A 69 14.68 34.06 -1.12
C LYS A 69 15.26 32.88 -1.90
N ALA A 70 15.27 32.99 -3.22
CA ALA A 70 16.07 32.13 -4.07
C ALA A 70 17.54 32.45 -3.74
N VAL A 71 18.07 31.77 -2.72
CA VAL A 71 19.52 31.75 -2.50
C VAL A 71 20.07 30.88 -3.61
N GLN A 72 20.70 31.53 -4.59
CA GLN A 72 21.55 30.86 -5.55
C GLN A 72 22.72 30.29 -4.75
N THR A 73 22.57 29.08 -4.23
CA THR A 73 23.67 28.33 -3.65
C THR A 73 24.66 28.11 -4.77
N VAL A 74 25.86 28.69 -4.63
CA VAL A 74 27.00 28.33 -5.47
C VAL A 74 27.11 26.81 -5.42
N LYS A 75 27.22 26.18 -6.58
CA LYS A 75 27.41 24.73 -6.69
C LYS A 75 28.78 24.43 -6.12
N GLU A 76 28.86 24.22 -4.82
CA GLU A 76 30.03 23.63 -4.19
C GLU A 76 30.26 22.28 -4.87
N GLU A 77 31.51 22.04 -5.26
CA GLU A 77 31.91 20.75 -5.81
C GLU A 77 31.46 19.67 -4.82
N LYS A 78 30.66 18.72 -5.30
CA LYS A 78 30.15 17.62 -4.48
C LYS A 78 31.36 16.87 -3.94
N GLY A 79 31.69 17.08 -2.66
CA GLY A 79 32.75 16.35 -1.99
C GLY A 79 32.42 14.86 -2.02
N GLU A 80 33.42 14.02 -2.24
CA GLU A 80 33.28 12.59 -2.05
C GLU A 80 32.95 12.29 -0.58
N ILE A 81 32.26 11.18 -0.30
CA ILE A 81 31.97 10.78 1.08
C ILE A 81 33.28 10.31 1.70
N ASP A 82 33.67 10.90 2.83
CA ASP A 82 34.92 10.55 3.50
C ASP A 82 34.78 9.29 4.37
N ALA A 83 35.89 8.65 4.75
CA ALA A 83 35.86 7.42 5.55
C ALA A 83 35.27 7.65 6.96
N GLU A 84 35.46 8.86 7.48
CA GLU A 84 35.01 9.36 8.76
C GLU A 84 33.49 9.50 8.80
N ASP A 85 32.86 9.85 7.66
CA ASP A 85 31.39 9.89 7.53
C ASP A 85 30.75 8.51 7.66
N LEU A 86 31.48 7.45 7.31
CA LEU A 86 31.01 6.07 7.35
C LEU A 86 31.27 5.38 8.69
N THR A 87 32.25 5.89 9.45
CA THR A 87 32.74 5.28 10.71
C THR A 87 32.45 6.14 11.93
N CYS A 88 31.74 7.26 11.78
CA CYS A 88 31.44 8.19 12.85
C CYS A 88 30.71 7.51 14.01
N THR A 89 31.38 7.45 15.18
CA THR A 89 30.80 6.97 16.46
C THR A 89 30.40 8.14 17.36
N ASP A 90 30.64 9.36 16.90
CA ASP A 90 30.36 10.59 17.63
C ASP A 90 28.87 10.90 17.64
N LEU A 91 28.41 11.53 18.73
CA LEU A 91 27.00 11.92 18.91
C LEU A 91 26.52 12.93 17.85
N ALA A 92 27.44 13.63 17.19
CA ALA A 92 27.16 14.58 16.12
C ALA A 92 26.77 13.91 14.79
N GLY A 93 27.13 12.64 14.59
CA GLY A 93 26.85 11.88 13.36
C GLY A 93 27.68 12.29 12.13
N PRO A 94 27.36 11.73 10.95
CA PRO A 94 28.08 12.02 9.69
C PRO A 94 28.00 13.48 9.28
N SER A 95 28.98 13.95 8.49
CA SER A 95 29.05 15.33 8.02
C SER A 95 27.84 15.76 7.18
N GLU A 96 27.66 17.07 7.03
CA GLU A 96 26.63 17.64 6.16
C GLU A 96 26.79 17.19 4.70
N ASN A 97 28.04 17.05 4.22
CA ASN A 97 28.35 16.60 2.87
C ASN A 97 27.81 15.18 2.61
N TYR A 98 27.93 14.27 3.59
CA TYR A 98 27.35 12.93 3.50
C TYR A 98 25.84 12.98 3.19
N TRP A 99 25.10 13.80 3.95
CA TRP A 99 23.66 13.93 3.78
C TRP A 99 23.29 14.60 2.45
N GLN A 100 24.08 15.56 2.00
CA GLN A 100 23.88 16.21 0.70
C GLN A 100 24.07 15.23 -0.46
N VAL A 101 25.16 14.44 -0.45
CA VAL A 101 25.42 13.40 -1.46
C VAL A 101 24.32 12.34 -1.43
N LEU A 102 23.92 11.90 -0.24
CA LEU A 102 22.88 10.89 -0.08
C LEU A 102 21.51 11.38 -0.56
N ALA A 103 21.15 12.63 -0.26
CA ALA A 103 19.94 13.26 -0.76
C ALA A 103 19.94 13.35 -2.29
N GLU A 104 21.08 13.69 -2.90
CA GLU A 104 21.19 13.78 -4.36
C GLU A 104 21.11 12.41 -5.04
N LYS A 105 21.77 11.38 -4.49
CA LYS A 105 21.63 10.00 -4.94
C LYS A 105 20.17 9.52 -4.86
N ARG A 106 19.49 9.80 -3.75
CA ARG A 106 18.06 9.48 -3.58
C ARG A 106 17.18 10.23 -4.58
N ARG A 107 17.49 11.50 -4.87
CA ARG A 107 16.78 12.30 -5.87
C ARG A 107 16.93 11.71 -7.27
N LEU A 108 18.13 11.27 -7.65
CA LEU A 108 18.37 10.60 -8.93
C LEU A 108 17.62 9.27 -9.00
N ALA A 109 17.77 8.41 -7.99
CA ALA A 109 17.04 7.13 -7.92
C ALA A 109 15.51 7.35 -8.03
N LEU A 110 14.98 8.36 -7.32
CA LEU A 110 13.56 8.70 -7.43
C LEU A 110 13.19 9.14 -8.86
N LYS A 111 14.00 9.99 -9.50
CA LYS A 111 13.76 10.41 -10.88
C LYS A 111 13.71 9.20 -11.82
N ASP A 112 14.64 8.28 -11.70
CA ASP A 112 14.72 7.09 -12.54
C ASP A 112 13.50 6.18 -12.33
N THR A 113 13.13 5.92 -11.08
CA THR A 113 11.90 5.13 -10.77
C THR A 113 10.62 5.77 -11.27
N LEU A 114 10.52 7.11 -11.25
CA LEU A 114 9.36 7.83 -11.78
C LEU A 114 9.28 7.75 -13.30
N GLU A 115 10.43 7.75 -13.99
CA GLU A 115 10.45 7.60 -15.44
C GLU A 115 10.09 6.17 -15.85
N GLU A 116 10.66 5.15 -15.19
CA GLU A 116 10.28 3.75 -15.38
C GLU A 116 8.78 3.54 -15.12
N ASN A 117 8.22 4.13 -14.06
CA ASN A 117 6.80 4.01 -13.76
C ASN A 117 5.92 4.58 -14.89
N LYS A 118 6.29 5.73 -15.47
CA LYS A 118 5.58 6.27 -16.64
C LYS A 118 5.67 5.35 -17.85
N GLU A 119 6.84 4.77 -18.10
CA GLU A 119 7.01 3.82 -19.22
C GLU A 119 6.15 2.58 -19.02
N LEU A 120 6.13 2.01 -17.81
CA LEU A 120 5.28 0.88 -17.44
C LEU A 120 3.80 1.23 -17.57
N ALA A 121 3.37 2.42 -17.15
CA ALA A 121 1.99 2.87 -17.28
C ALA A 121 1.55 2.93 -18.76
N LYS A 122 2.39 3.49 -19.65
CA LYS A 122 2.12 3.51 -21.10
C LYS A 122 2.03 2.10 -21.68
N ARG A 123 2.92 1.20 -21.25
CA ARG A 123 2.90 -0.20 -21.69
C ARG A 123 1.64 -0.91 -21.23
N ASN A 124 1.20 -0.66 -20.00
CA ASN A 124 -0.02 -1.26 -19.46
C ASN A 124 -1.27 -0.75 -20.21
N GLU A 125 -1.35 0.57 -20.46
CA GLU A 125 -2.44 1.15 -21.28
C GLU A 125 -2.53 0.49 -22.66
N LYS A 126 -1.39 0.31 -23.33
CA LYS A 126 -1.33 -0.37 -24.63
C LYS A 126 -1.83 -1.82 -24.55
N LEU A 127 -1.38 -2.58 -23.54
CA LEU A 127 -1.78 -3.97 -23.34
C LEU A 127 -3.27 -4.10 -22.97
N GLU A 128 -3.80 -3.16 -22.19
CA GLU A 128 -5.23 -3.13 -21.85
C GLU A 128 -6.10 -2.88 -23.08
N GLU A 129 -5.69 -1.97 -23.97
CA GLU A 129 -6.40 -1.73 -25.23
C GLU A 129 -6.30 -2.94 -26.19
N GLU A 130 -5.13 -3.56 -26.32
CA GLU A 130 -4.99 -4.81 -27.08
C GLU A 130 -5.89 -5.92 -26.52
N SER A 131 -5.91 -6.10 -25.20
CA SER A 131 -6.79 -7.07 -24.54
C SER A 131 -8.26 -6.77 -24.79
N ARG A 132 -8.65 -5.49 -24.77
CA ARG A 132 -10.01 -5.06 -25.08
C ARG A 132 -10.40 -5.40 -26.52
N ILE A 133 -9.51 -5.14 -27.48
CA ILE A 133 -9.75 -5.46 -28.90
C ILE A 133 -9.92 -6.98 -29.07
N TYR A 134 -9.06 -7.80 -28.46
CA TYR A 134 -9.18 -9.25 -28.56
C TYR A 134 -10.48 -9.78 -27.95
N LYS A 135 -10.96 -9.21 -26.84
CA LYS A 135 -12.27 -9.56 -26.26
C LYS A 135 -13.40 -9.22 -27.22
N LEU A 136 -13.38 -8.02 -27.82
CA LEU A 136 -14.39 -7.61 -28.80
C LEU A 136 -14.44 -8.55 -30.01
N MET A 137 -13.28 -8.88 -30.59
CA MET A 137 -13.21 -9.84 -31.70
C MET A 137 -13.72 -11.22 -31.33
N LEU A 138 -13.46 -11.66 -30.09
CA LEU A 138 -13.91 -12.95 -29.59
C LEU A 138 -15.42 -12.98 -29.36
N ASP A 139 -16.00 -11.88 -28.88
CA ASP A 139 -17.45 -11.74 -28.72
C ASP A 139 -18.15 -11.64 -30.09
N GLU A 140 -17.55 -10.95 -31.07
CA GLU A 140 -18.04 -10.94 -32.46
C GLU A 140 -18.00 -12.35 -33.08
N ALA A 141 -16.90 -13.09 -32.87
CA ALA A 141 -16.78 -14.46 -33.34
C ALA A 141 -17.83 -15.39 -32.68
N ARG A 142 -18.10 -15.22 -31.38
CA ARG A 142 -19.19 -15.94 -30.69
C ARG A 142 -20.55 -15.60 -31.28
N ALA A 143 -20.84 -14.32 -31.50
CA ALA A 143 -22.10 -13.88 -32.10
C ALA A 143 -22.28 -14.45 -33.52
N LEU A 144 -21.20 -14.50 -34.31
CA LEU A 144 -21.23 -15.14 -35.63
C LEU A 144 -21.48 -16.64 -35.54
N ILE A 145 -20.88 -17.34 -34.57
CA ILE A 145 -21.14 -18.76 -34.32
C ILE A 145 -22.60 -18.99 -33.94
N GLU A 146 -23.18 -18.15 -33.08
CA GLU A 146 -24.60 -18.23 -32.70
C GLU A 146 -25.51 -18.07 -33.91
N VAL A 147 -25.27 -17.04 -34.75
CA VAL A 147 -26.03 -16.84 -35.99
C VAL A 147 -25.88 -18.03 -36.95
N LEU A 148 -24.68 -18.59 -37.08
CA LEU A 148 -24.47 -19.80 -37.89
C LEU A 148 -25.21 -21.01 -37.32
N GLN A 149 -25.21 -21.21 -35.99
CA GLN A 149 -25.96 -22.27 -35.33
C GLN A 149 -27.48 -22.13 -35.57
N ASP A 150 -28.02 -20.91 -35.45
CA ASP A 150 -29.43 -20.62 -35.73
C ASP A 150 -29.79 -20.94 -37.19
N MET A 151 -28.93 -20.56 -38.15
CA MET A 151 -29.16 -20.80 -39.57
C MET A 151 -29.03 -22.27 -39.98
N MET A 152 -28.15 -23.03 -39.32
CA MET A 152 -28.05 -24.47 -39.57
C MET A 152 -29.28 -25.24 -39.06
N GLY A 153 -30.16 -24.57 -38.30
CA GLY A 153 -31.23 -25.22 -37.56
C GLY A 153 -30.63 -26.05 -36.43
N ASP A 154 -31.25 -26.04 -35.26
CA ASP A 154 -30.88 -26.95 -34.18
C ASP A 154 -31.34 -28.38 -34.56
N ASP A 155 -30.70 -28.97 -35.58
CA ASP A 155 -30.97 -30.29 -36.17
C ASP A 155 -30.56 -31.45 -35.22
N ARG A 156 -30.45 -31.14 -33.92
CA ARG A 156 -30.12 -32.07 -32.85
C ARG A 156 -31.34 -32.55 -32.06
N ASN A 157 -32.55 -32.14 -32.44
CA ASN A 157 -33.78 -32.56 -31.75
C ASN A 157 -34.50 -33.79 -32.35
N ASP A 158 -34.04 -34.36 -33.47
CA ASP A 158 -34.71 -35.50 -34.13
C ASP A 158 -33.84 -36.76 -34.36
N ILE A 159 -32.66 -36.88 -33.73
CA ILE A 159 -31.92 -38.15 -33.71
C ILE A 159 -32.37 -39.00 -32.51
N ASN A 160 -33.67 -39.22 -32.39
CA ASN A 160 -34.22 -40.32 -31.62
C ASN A 160 -34.63 -41.41 -32.63
N ASN A 161 -33.64 -41.97 -33.33
CA ASN A 161 -33.81 -43.19 -34.10
C ASN A 161 -34.01 -44.33 -33.10
N SER A 162 -35.27 -44.51 -32.70
CA SER A 162 -35.81 -45.70 -32.05
C SER A 162 -35.47 -46.92 -32.91
N LEU A 163 -34.35 -47.57 -32.61
CA LEU A 163 -34.08 -48.94 -33.01
C LEU A 163 -34.94 -49.85 -32.12
N GLU A 164 -36.26 -49.81 -32.32
CA GLU A 164 -37.12 -50.88 -31.82
C GLU A 164 -36.80 -52.13 -32.65
N ASP A 165 -36.11 -53.03 -31.97
CA ASP A 165 -35.85 -54.42 -32.33
C ASP A 165 -37.16 -55.04 -32.87
N SER A 166 -37.26 -55.12 -34.21
CA SER A 166 -38.36 -55.78 -34.88
C SER A 166 -38.15 -57.29 -34.75
N VAL A 167 -38.61 -57.84 -33.63
CA VAL A 167 -38.81 -59.28 -33.44
C VAL A 167 -39.81 -59.76 -34.48
N LEU A 168 -39.33 -60.53 -35.47
CA LEU A 168 -40.07 -61.60 -36.17
C LEU A 168 -39.11 -62.49 -36.97
#